data_AF-C4GHT6-F1
#
_entry.id   AF-C4GHT6-F1
#
_cell.length_a   1.000
_cell.length_b   1.000
_cell.length_c   1.000
_cell.angle_alpha   90.00
_cell.angle_beta   90.00
_cell.angle_gamma   90.00
#
_symmetry.space_group_name_H-M   'P 1'
#
loop_
_entity.id
_entity.type
_entity.pdbx_description
1 polymer ?
#
loop_
_entity_poly.entity_id
_entity_poly.type
_entity_poly.pdbx_seq_one_letter_code
_entity_poly.pdbx_strand_id
1 'polypeptide(L)'
;MMQEPATNALKGKRGLQRIINAAGYSKDGLIAAYRHEAAFRQLVWLHAVLLVAVWFVDAEPAVRMILVAASFGSLIVELFNSGIEAVVDDISLEIRPLAKRAKDVGSAAQMLALTMLAILWTMALCA
;
A
#
# COMPACT_ATOMS: atom_id res chain seq x y z
N MET A 1 21.79 -19.30 19.12
CA MET A 1 21.51 -17.98 19.74
C MET A 1 21.66 -16.93 18.65
N MET A 2 20.59 -16.64 17.92
CA MET A 2 20.60 -15.60 16.89
C MET A 2 20.49 -14.27 17.62
N GLN A 3 21.52 -13.42 17.54
CA GLN A 3 21.50 -12.09 18.14
C GLN A 3 20.43 -11.24 17.45
N GLU A 4 19.34 -10.93 18.15
CA GLU A 4 18.46 -9.84 17.76
C GLU A 4 19.27 -8.55 17.77
N PRO A 5 19.32 -7.78 16.66
CA PRO A 5 19.96 -6.48 16.69
C PRO A 5 19.18 -5.58 17.65
N ALA A 6 19.85 -5.15 18.72
CA ALA A 6 19.26 -4.37 19.79
C ALA A 6 18.47 -3.16 19.25
N THR A 7 17.19 -3.09 19.63
CA THR A 7 16.24 -2.00 19.37
C THR A 7 16.78 -0.61 19.75
N ASN A 8 17.88 -0.57 20.51
CA ASN A 8 18.61 0.61 20.94
C ASN A 8 19.43 1.30 19.83
N ALA A 9 19.68 0.67 18.67
CA ALA A 9 20.41 1.30 17.56
C ALA A 9 19.63 2.42 16.84
N LEU A 10 18.32 2.56 17.11
CA LEU A 10 17.44 3.58 16.51
C LEU A 10 17.35 4.87 17.33
N LYS A 11 17.79 4.87 18.60
CA LYS A 11 17.80 6.07 19.45
C LYS A 11 19.12 6.83 19.27
N GLY A 12 19.18 7.72 18.28
CA GLY A 12 20.30 8.68 18.23
C GLY A 12 20.52 9.51 16.97
N LYS A 13 19.88 9.24 15.82
CA LYS A 13 20.22 9.95 14.57
C LYS A 13 19.29 11.15 14.34
N ARG A 14 19.72 12.35 14.75
CA ARG A 14 19.02 13.63 14.44
C ARG A 14 19.44 14.12 13.04
N GLY A 15 18.54 14.83 12.32
CA GLY A 15 18.83 15.50 11.05
C GLY A 15 18.57 14.68 9.77
N LEU A 16 19.19 15.12 8.66
CA LEU A 16 19.03 14.58 7.29
C LEU A 16 19.28 13.07 7.21
N GLN A 17 20.16 12.55 8.06
CA GLN A 17 20.48 11.13 8.13
C GLN A 17 19.30 10.25 8.57
N ARG A 18 18.34 10.80 9.35
CA ARG A 18 17.09 10.09 9.67
C ARG A 18 16.17 9.97 8.46
N ILE A 19 16.10 11.02 7.65
CA ILE A 19 15.29 11.03 6.41
C ILE A 19 15.86 10.02 5.41
N ILE A 20 17.19 9.99 5.24
CA ILE A 20 17.86 9.03 4.36
C ILE A 20 17.62 7.58 4.83
N ASN A 21 17.75 7.31 6.13
CA ASN A 21 17.49 5.97 6.66
C ASN A 21 16.01 5.57 6.53
N ALA A 22 15.08 6.51 6.77
CA ALA A 22 13.65 6.27 6.59
C ALA A 22 13.30 5.97 5.12
N ALA A 23 13.90 6.70 4.18
CA ALA A 23 13.78 6.41 2.74
C ALA A 23 14.33 5.03 2.37
N GLY A 24 15.41 4.59 3.03
CA GLY A 24 15.93 3.22 2.93
C GLY A 24 14.90 2.18 3.36
N TYR A 25 14.33 2.31 4.56
CA TYR A 25 13.29 1.39 5.04
C TYR A 25 12.03 1.41 4.17
N SER A 26 11.61 2.57 3.66
CA SER A 26 10.48 2.66 2.73
C SER A 26 10.75 1.92 1.42
N LYS A 27 11.97 2.03 0.88
CA LYS A 27 12.38 1.30 -0.32
C LYS A 27 12.35 -0.22 -0.08
N ASP A 28 12.91 -0.66 1.04
CA ASP A 28 12.95 -2.09 1.38
C ASP A 28 11.53 -2.64 1.56
N GLY A 29 10.62 -1.89 2.20
CA GLY A 29 9.21 -2.25 2.33
C GLY A 29 8.49 -2.38 0.99
N LEU A 30 8.68 -1.43 0.07
CA LEU A 30 8.11 -1.51 -1.29
C LEU A 30 8.65 -2.69 -2.09
N ILE A 31 9.96 -2.97 -1.99
CA ILE A 31 10.57 -4.12 -2.66
C ILE A 31 10.02 -5.42 -2.08
N ALA A 32 9.89 -5.50 -0.75
CA ALA A 32 9.32 -6.67 -0.08
C ALA A 32 7.89 -6.92 -0.53
N ALA A 33 7.01 -5.90 -0.46
CA ALA A 33 5.63 -6.00 -0.94
C ALA A 33 5.57 -6.44 -2.41
N TYR A 34 6.37 -5.83 -3.30
CA TYR A 34 6.39 -6.22 -4.71
C TYR A 34 6.89 -7.65 -4.93
N ARG A 35 7.89 -8.12 -4.18
CA ARG A 35 8.44 -9.48 -4.37
C ARG A 35 7.55 -10.56 -3.78
N HIS A 36 6.98 -10.32 -2.61
CA HIS A 36 6.26 -11.34 -1.85
C HIS A 36 4.74 -11.33 -2.13
N GLU A 37 4.15 -10.18 -2.42
CA GLU A 37 2.70 -10.04 -2.57
C GLU A 37 2.27 -9.98 -4.04
N ALA A 38 1.63 -11.06 -4.49
CA ALA A 38 1.09 -11.13 -5.85
C ALA A 38 0.01 -10.07 -6.11
N ALA A 39 -0.85 -9.81 -5.12
CA ALA A 39 -1.88 -8.79 -5.19
C ALA A 39 -1.28 -7.39 -5.35
N PHE A 40 -0.28 -7.03 -4.54
CA PHE A 40 0.43 -5.76 -4.69
C PHE A 40 1.07 -5.60 -6.07
N ARG A 41 1.68 -6.64 -6.66
CA ARG A 41 2.20 -6.56 -8.04
C ARG A 41 1.11 -6.26 -9.07
N GLN A 42 -0.04 -6.93 -8.97
CA GLN A 42 -1.16 -6.71 -9.88
C GLN A 42 -1.66 -5.27 -9.78
N LEU A 43 -1.77 -4.74 -8.56
CA LEU A 43 -2.18 -3.38 -8.31
C LEU A 43 -1.16 -2.36 -8.83
N VAL A 44 0.14 -2.59 -8.65
CA VAL A 44 1.18 -1.73 -9.23
C VAL A 44 1.03 -1.63 -10.75
N TRP A 45 0.79 -2.74 -11.45
CA TRP A 45 0.57 -2.72 -12.90
C TRP A 45 -0.75 -2.04 -13.29
N LEU A 46 -1.84 -2.33 -12.59
CA LEU A 46 -3.13 -1.64 -12.78
C LEU A 46 -2.94 -0.12 -12.65
N HIS A 47 -2.34 0.33 -11.56
CA HIS A 47 -2.14 1.76 -11.31
C HIS A 47 -1.13 2.39 -12.25
N ALA A 48 -0.10 1.67 -12.72
CA ALA A 48 0.80 2.17 -13.76
C ALA A 48 0.03 2.48 -15.05
N VAL A 49 -0.87 1.58 -15.47
CA VAL A 49 -1.73 1.82 -16.64
C VAL A 49 -2.68 2.99 -16.40
N LEU A 50 -3.34 3.05 -15.25
CA LEU A 50 -4.26 4.13 -14.91
C LEU A 50 -3.56 5.50 -14.84
N LEU A 51 -2.37 5.57 -14.27
CA LEU A 51 -1.59 6.81 -14.19
C LEU A 51 -1.14 7.31 -15.57
N VAL A 52 -0.83 6.40 -16.50
CA VAL A 52 -0.63 6.78 -17.91
C VAL A 52 -1.93 7.26 -18.54
N ALA A 53 -3.03 6.53 -18.31
CA ALA A 53 -4.34 6.86 -18.85
C ALA A 53 -4.87 8.24 -18.39
N VAL A 54 -4.54 8.70 -17.17
CA VAL A 54 -4.99 9.99 -16.62
C VAL A 54 -4.65 11.16 -17.56
N TRP A 55 -3.52 11.09 -18.27
CA TRP A 55 -3.09 12.14 -19.18
C TRP A 55 -3.95 12.25 -20.45
N PHE A 56 -4.68 11.17 -20.78
CA PHE A 56 -5.53 11.08 -21.97
C PHE A 56 -7.01 11.29 -21.65
N VAL A 57 -7.39 11.38 -20.37
CA VAL A 57 -8.77 11.70 -19.96
C VAL A 57 -9.02 13.19 -20.18
N ASP A 58 -10.06 13.53 -20.93
CA ASP A 58 -10.52 14.92 -21.10
C ASP A 58 -11.28 15.40 -19.86
N ALA A 59 -10.55 15.71 -18.80
CA ALA A 59 -11.09 16.18 -17.53
C ALA A 59 -10.26 17.34 -16.98
N GLU A 60 -10.90 18.16 -16.15
CA GLU A 60 -10.24 19.28 -15.48
C GLU A 60 -9.04 18.81 -14.64
N PRO A 61 -8.00 19.66 -14.46
CA PRO A 61 -6.82 19.30 -13.68
C PRO A 61 -7.12 18.80 -12.27
N ALA A 62 -8.14 19.36 -11.60
CA ALA A 62 -8.55 18.94 -10.27
C ALA A 62 -9.05 17.48 -10.25
N VAL A 63 -9.83 17.07 -11.27
CA VAL A 63 -10.32 15.69 -11.41
C VAL A 63 -9.14 14.73 -11.64
N ARG A 64 -8.21 15.09 -12.53
CA ARG A 64 -6.99 14.29 -12.77
C ARG A 64 -6.16 14.12 -11.50
N MET A 65 -6.00 15.16 -10.69
CA MET A 65 -5.31 15.09 -9.38
C MET A 65 -6.01 14.13 -8.42
N ILE A 66 -7.34 14.10 -8.39
CA ILE A 66 -8.13 13.15 -7.58
C ILE A 66 -7.90 11.70 -8.05
N LEU A 67 -7.86 11.43 -9.36
CA LEU A 67 -7.58 10.09 -9.90
C LEU A 67 -6.17 9.60 -9.56
N VAL A 68 -5.18 10.50 -9.61
CA VAL A 68 -3.81 10.21 -9.16
C VAL A 68 -3.80 9.90 -7.67
N ALA A 69 -4.43 10.75 -6.84
CA ALA A 69 -4.51 10.55 -5.40
C ALA A 69 -5.21 9.23 -5.03
N ALA A 70 -6.31 8.89 -5.69
CA ALA A 70 -7.02 7.62 -5.49
C ALA A 70 -6.16 6.40 -5.88
N SER A 71 -5.35 6.52 -6.94
CA SER A 71 -4.44 5.44 -7.36
C SER A 71 -3.36 5.18 -6.30
N PHE A 72 -2.70 6.22 -5.80
CA PHE A 72 -1.75 6.07 -4.70
C PHE A 72 -2.41 5.64 -3.39
N GLY A 73 -3.62 6.13 -3.11
CA GLY A 73 -4.42 5.72 -1.96
C GLY A 73 -4.68 4.22 -1.92
N SER A 74 -5.06 3.62 -3.06
CA SER A 74 -5.27 2.17 -3.15
C SER A 74 -3.97 1.36 -2.95
N LEU A 75 -2.83 1.82 -3.47
CA LEU A 75 -1.54 1.18 -3.19
C LEU A 75 -1.14 1.27 -1.72
N ILE A 76 -1.42 2.40 -1.06
CA ILE A 76 -1.16 2.57 0.38
C ILE A 76 -2.01 1.62 1.22
N VAL A 77 -3.30 1.50 0.88
CA VAL A 77 -4.21 0.56 1.56
C VAL A 77 -3.73 -0.89 1.40
N GLU A 78 -3.28 -1.27 0.19
CA GLU A 78 -2.72 -2.60 -0.03
C GLU A 78 -1.46 -2.84 0.81
N LEU A 79 -0.53 -1.87 0.90
CA LEU A 79 0.65 -2.00 1.75
C LEU A 79 0.28 -2.21 3.23
N PHE A 80 -0.77 -1.55 3.71
CA PHE A 80 -1.29 -1.79 5.05
C PHE A 80 -1.93 -3.16 5.17
N ASN A 81 -2.70 -3.61 4.18
CA ASN A 81 -3.30 -4.94 4.16
C ASN A 81 -2.21 -6.03 4.24
N SER A 82 -1.22 -5.99 3.36
CA SER A 82 -0.11 -6.95 3.35
C SER A 82 0.72 -6.89 4.64
N GLY A 83 0.94 -5.70 5.20
CA GLY A 83 1.64 -5.56 6.48
C GLY A 83 0.87 -6.21 7.63
N ILE A 84 -0.45 -6.05 7.68
CA ILE A 84 -1.31 -6.72 8.68
C ILE A 84 -1.28 -8.24 8.46
N GLU A 85 -1.41 -8.71 7.22
CA GLU A 85 -1.35 -10.14 6.89
C GLU A 85 -0.03 -10.76 7.33
N ALA A 86 1.11 -10.13 7.03
CA ALA A 86 2.42 -10.60 7.44
C ALA A 86 2.56 -10.72 8.97
N VAL A 87 2.06 -9.74 9.73
CA VAL A 87 2.07 -9.80 11.20
C VAL A 87 1.15 -10.90 11.72
N VAL A 88 -0.05 -11.04 11.13
CA VAL A 88 -1.02 -12.05 11.56
C VAL A 88 -0.51 -13.47 11.26
N ASP A 89 0.17 -13.66 10.13
CA ASP A 89 0.74 -14.95 9.72
C ASP A 89 1.96 -15.38 10.53
N ASP A 90 2.73 -14.43 11.08
CA ASP A 90 3.86 -14.72 11.98
C ASP A 90 3.42 -15.23 13.36
N ILE A 91 2.26 -14.78 13.87
CA ILE A 91 1.86 -15.00 15.28
C ILE A 91 1.43 -16.45 15.59
N SER A 92 0.75 -17.17 14.70
CA SER A 92 0.36 -18.58 14.91
C SER A 92 -0.31 -19.21 13.68
N LEU A 93 -0.07 -20.50 13.45
CA LEU A 93 -0.75 -21.31 12.42
C LEU A 93 -2.14 -21.82 12.87
N GLU A 94 -2.54 -21.59 14.13
CA GLU A 94 -3.89 -21.92 14.59
C GLU A 94 -4.91 -20.90 14.09
N ILE A 95 -6.11 -21.36 13.72
CA ILE A 95 -7.19 -20.48 13.29
C ILE A 95 -7.70 -19.70 14.51
N ARG A 96 -7.23 -18.47 14.68
CA ARG A 96 -7.71 -17.55 15.72
C ARG A 96 -8.82 -16.66 15.14
N PRO A 97 -10.02 -16.59 15.76
CA PRO A 97 -11.11 -15.76 15.26
C PRO A 97 -10.74 -14.27 15.08
N LEU A 98 -9.86 -13.73 15.93
CA LEU A 98 -9.39 -12.35 15.83
C LEU A 98 -8.39 -12.14 14.67
N ALA A 99 -7.51 -13.11 14.43
CA ALA A 99 -6.58 -13.09 13.30
C ALA A 99 -7.35 -13.06 11.97
N LYS A 100 -8.37 -13.94 11.85
CA LYS A 100 -9.26 -13.94 10.69
C LYS A 100 -9.93 -12.58 10.48
N ARG A 101 -10.53 -12.00 11.53
CA ARG A 101 -11.17 -10.68 11.44
C ARG A 101 -10.21 -9.57 11.01
N ALA A 102 -8.96 -9.59 11.49
CA ALA A 102 -7.96 -8.59 11.11
C ALA A 102 -7.67 -8.65 9.60
N LYS A 103 -7.49 -9.85 9.03
CA LYS A 103 -7.32 -10.04 7.59
C LYS A 103 -8.57 -9.64 6.80
N ASP A 104 -9.74 -10.07 7.24
CA ASP A 104 -11.02 -9.76 6.58
C ASP A 104 -11.24 -8.23 6.48
N VAL A 105 -10.93 -7.47 7.54
CA VAL A 105 -11.07 -6.01 7.55
C VAL A 105 -10.02 -5.34 6.65
N GLY A 106 -8.78 -5.83 6.63
CA GLY A 106 -7.75 -5.34 5.71
C GLY A 106 -8.14 -5.52 4.23
N SER A 107 -8.58 -6.73 3.89
CA SER A 107 -9.09 -7.05 2.55
C SER A 107 -10.33 -6.21 2.18
N ALA A 108 -11.24 -5.98 3.13
CA ALA A 108 -12.41 -5.12 2.92
C ALA A 108 -12.00 -3.66 2.65
N ALA A 109 -11.00 -3.13 3.34
CA ALA A 109 -10.47 -1.79 3.09
C ALA A 109 -9.92 -1.68 1.65
N GLN A 110 -9.18 -2.69 1.18
CA GLN A 110 -8.66 -2.73 -0.18
C GLN A 110 -9.78 -2.77 -1.22
N MET A 111 -10.80 -3.60 -1.01
CA MET A 111 -11.98 -3.66 -1.87
C MET A 111 -12.68 -2.30 -1.97
N LEU A 112 -12.84 -1.59 -0.85
CA LEU A 112 -13.44 -0.25 -0.84
C LEU A 112 -12.56 0.79 -1.57
N ALA A 113 -11.24 0.72 -1.43
CA ALA A 113 -10.32 1.60 -2.16
C ALA A 113 -10.42 1.40 -3.68
N LEU A 114 -10.48 0.15 -4.15
CA LEU A 114 -10.69 -0.18 -5.55
C LEU A 114 -12.08 0.22 -6.06
N THR A 115 -13.11 0.06 -5.23
CA THR A 115 -14.48 0.49 -5.57
C THR A 115 -14.54 2.01 -5.73
N MET A 116 -13.94 2.76 -4.81
CA MET A 116 -13.82 4.21 -4.90
C MET A 116 -13.06 4.62 -6.17
N LEU A 117 -11.94 3.97 -6.47
CA LEU A 117 -11.18 4.22 -7.70
C LEU A 117 -12.05 4.01 -8.95
N ALA A 118 -12.78 2.90 -9.03
CA ALA A 118 -13.66 2.59 -10.16
C ALA A 118 -14.77 3.64 -10.33
N ILE A 119 -15.39 4.08 -9.24
CA ILE A 119 -16.40 5.14 -9.25
C ILE A 119 -15.81 6.44 -9.78
N LEU A 120 -14.66 6.88 -9.26
CA LEU A 120 -14.02 8.13 -9.67
C LEU A 120 -13.63 8.11 -11.16
N TRP A 121 -13.09 7.00 -11.65
CA TRP A 121 -12.79 6.83 -13.07
C TRP A 121 -14.05 6.85 -13.94
N THR A 122 -15.11 6.19 -13.51
CA THR A 122 -16.40 6.20 -14.23
C THR A 122 -16.96 7.62 -14.30
N MET A 123 -16.93 8.36 -13.20
CA MET A 123 -17.36 9.76 -13.18
C MET A 123 -16.51 10.64 -14.12
N ALA A 124 -15.19 10.46 -14.12
CA ALA A 124 -14.29 11.24 -14.97
C ALA A 124 -14.45 10.94 -16.47
N LEU A 125 -14.92 9.75 -16.84
CA LEU A 125 -15.16 9.36 -18.23
C LEU A 125 -16.59 9.66 -18.72
N CYS A 126 -17.53 9.87 -17.80
CA CYS A 126 -18.93 10.17 -18.12
C CYS A 126 -19.30 11.64 -17.88
N ALA A 127 -18.39 12.45 -17.38
CA ALA A 127 -18.53 13.90 -17.25
C ALA A 127 -18.29 14.58 -18.61
#